data_AF-A0A0G0AN99-F1
#
_entry.id   AF-A0A0G0AN99-F1
#
_cell.length_a   1.000
_cell.length_b   1.000
_cell.length_c   1.000
_cell.angle_alpha   90.00
_cell.angle_beta   90.00
_cell.angle_gamma   90.00
#
_symmetry.space_group_name_H-M   'P 1'
#
loop_
_entity.id
_entity.type
_entity.pdbx_description
1 polymer ?
#
loop_
_entity_poly.entity_id
_entity_poly.type
_entity_poly.pdbx_seq_one_letter_code
_entity_poly.pdbx_strand_id
1 'polypeptide(L)'
;MKRKIILASKSYWRKALLEQIGLKDFEIMEKSDYEEDMAALDNPRELAKFLALKKGEAVAEKFDDAIVLSGDTFAVFEGKFIGKPNDSEDAKKTLRMFSGKEVVAVSGFAVIDTKSGKIINDFNEGVVKFKDLSDEEIDDYVATGEPLNLAGSFGIMKRASIFVESSSGDFYSIVGFPIGKIYLALKEMGVNVLRD
;
A
#
# COMPACT_ATOMS: atom_id res chain seq x y z
N MET A 1 20.95 6.70 22.99
CA MET A 1 19.86 7.20 22.13
C MET A 1 18.81 6.10 22.01
N LYS A 2 17.52 6.43 22.02
CA LYS A 2 16.45 5.45 21.77
C LYS A 2 16.51 5.04 20.30
N ARG A 3 16.37 3.75 20.02
CA ARG A 3 16.31 3.21 18.66
C ARG A 3 15.16 3.85 17.89
N LYS A 4 15.40 4.29 16.66
CA LYS A 4 14.37 4.96 15.83
C LYS A 4 13.49 3.94 15.11
N ILE A 5 12.25 4.32 14.86
CA ILE A 5 11.36 3.62 13.92
C ILE A 5 11.01 4.62 12.81
N ILE A 6 11.12 4.20 11.56
CA ILE A 6 11.03 5.07 10.39
C ILE A 6 10.01 4.49 9.42
N LEU A 7 9.04 5.29 9.01
CA LEU A 7 8.18 4.99 7.86
C LEU A 7 8.77 5.63 6.60
N ALA A 8 9.34 4.81 5.72
CA ALA A 8 9.84 5.20 4.40
C ALA A 8 8.67 5.30 3.39
N SER A 9 7.72 6.19 3.66
CA SER A 9 6.55 6.37 2.80
C SER A 9 5.91 7.75 2.95
N LYS A 10 5.49 8.33 1.81
CA LYS A 10 4.59 9.49 1.76
C LYS A 10 3.10 9.15 1.90
N SER A 11 2.76 7.88 2.11
CA SER A 11 1.36 7.45 2.16
C SER A 11 0.70 7.82 3.48
N TYR A 12 -0.31 8.69 3.42
CA TYR A 12 -1.17 9.04 4.55
C TYR A 12 -1.77 7.78 5.22
N TRP A 13 -2.22 6.80 4.43
CA TRP A 13 -2.86 5.61 4.96
C TRP A 13 -1.89 4.70 5.71
N ARG A 14 -0.65 4.55 5.23
CA ARG A 14 0.36 3.74 5.94
C ARG A 14 0.69 4.34 7.29
N LYS A 15 0.82 5.68 7.35
CA LYS A 15 0.97 6.43 8.60
C LYS A 15 -0.22 6.17 9.54
N ALA A 16 -1.45 6.39 9.05
CA ALA A 16 -2.66 6.22 9.85
C ALA A 16 -2.80 4.80 10.40
N LEU A 17 -2.44 3.77 9.63
CA LEU A 17 -2.49 2.37 10.09
C LEU A 17 -1.45 2.07 11.18
N LEU A 18 -0.26 2.66 11.12
CA LEU A 18 0.73 2.53 12.19
C LEU A 18 0.26 3.23 13.48
N GLU A 19 -0.30 4.43 13.37
CA GLU A 19 -0.87 5.14 14.51
C GLU A 19 -2.04 4.37 15.12
N GLN A 20 -2.89 3.75 14.28
CA GLN A 20 -4.03 2.94 14.71
C GLN A 20 -3.61 1.76 15.59
N ILE A 21 -2.46 1.12 15.31
CA ILE A 21 -1.95 0.01 16.12
C ILE A 21 -1.16 0.46 17.36
N GLY A 22 -1.15 1.75 17.67
CA GLY A 22 -0.50 2.30 18.86
C GLY A 22 0.97 2.70 18.66
N LEU A 23 1.51 2.57 17.44
CA LEU A 23 2.86 3.03 17.15
C LEU A 23 2.88 4.56 17.01
N LYS A 24 3.21 5.26 18.10
CA LYS A 24 3.19 6.74 18.15
C LYS A 24 4.55 7.40 17.93
N ASP A 25 5.63 6.68 18.23
CA ASP A 25 7.00 7.20 18.18
C ASP A 25 7.73 6.66 16.94
N PHE A 26 7.42 7.26 15.78
CA PHE A 26 8.11 6.98 14.52
C PHE A 26 8.29 8.24 13.69
N GLU A 27 9.36 8.28 12.92
CA GLU A 27 9.68 9.36 11.99
C GLU A 27 9.19 9.00 10.59
N ILE A 28 8.76 9.99 9.80
CA ILE A 28 8.37 9.78 8.40
C ILE A 28 9.50 10.28 7.50
N MET A 29 9.92 9.44 6.58
CA MET A 29 10.80 9.83 5.49
C MET A 29 10.08 9.65 4.16
N GLU A 30 9.61 10.77 3.62
CA GLU A 30 8.75 10.78 2.42
C GLU A 30 9.49 10.41 1.14
N LYS A 31 10.82 10.58 1.11
CA LYS A 31 11.66 10.34 -0.07
C LYS A 31 12.60 9.16 0.16
N SER A 32 12.28 8.03 -0.46
CA SER A 32 13.30 7.09 -0.90
C SER A 32 13.92 7.67 -2.16
N ASP A 33 15.25 7.72 -2.27
CA ASP A 33 15.93 8.14 -3.50
C ASP A 33 15.91 7.03 -4.58
N TYR A 34 15.08 5.99 -4.38
CA TYR A 34 14.85 4.90 -5.33
C TYR A 34 13.82 5.31 -6.39
N GLU A 35 14.23 5.22 -7.66
CA GLU A 35 13.34 5.34 -8.81
C GLU A 35 12.66 3.99 -9.08
N GLU A 36 11.32 3.99 -9.15
CA GLU A 36 10.54 2.76 -9.30
C GLU A 36 10.70 2.17 -10.70
N ASP A 37 11.14 0.90 -10.77
CA ASP A 37 11.16 0.13 -12.01
C ASP A 37 10.01 -0.88 -12.04
N MET A 38 8.91 -0.47 -12.69
CA MET A 38 7.71 -1.30 -12.87
C MET A 38 7.93 -2.50 -13.80
N ALA A 39 9.03 -2.52 -14.58
CA ALA A 39 9.38 -3.59 -15.50
C ALA A 39 10.41 -4.58 -14.89
N ALA A 40 10.83 -4.34 -13.64
CA ALA A 40 11.79 -5.22 -12.97
C ALA A 40 11.27 -6.67 -12.85
N LEU A 41 9.96 -6.83 -12.65
CA LEU A 41 9.31 -8.13 -12.46
C LEU A 41 7.87 -8.11 -12.99
N ASP A 42 7.49 -9.15 -13.74
CA ASP A 42 6.15 -9.27 -14.31
C ASP A 42 5.08 -9.71 -13.29
N ASN A 43 5.47 -10.37 -12.19
CA ASN A 43 4.54 -10.87 -11.20
C ASN A 43 4.20 -9.78 -10.16
N PRO A 44 2.92 -9.40 -9.98
CA PRO A 44 2.54 -8.33 -9.05
C PRO A 44 2.96 -8.54 -7.60
N ARG A 45 2.98 -9.79 -7.12
CA ARG A 45 3.37 -10.13 -5.75
C ARG A 45 4.85 -9.88 -5.55
N GLU A 46 5.66 -10.39 -6.46
CA GLU A 46 7.11 -10.26 -6.39
C GLU A 46 7.54 -8.82 -6.65
N LEU A 47 6.88 -8.10 -7.58
CA LEU A 47 7.14 -6.69 -7.80
C LEU A 47 6.82 -5.86 -6.55
N ALA A 48 5.69 -6.09 -5.89
CA ALA A 48 5.31 -5.31 -4.70
C ALA A 48 6.32 -5.52 -3.56
N LYS A 49 6.78 -6.76 -3.35
CA LYS A 49 7.85 -7.07 -2.38
C LYS A 49 9.15 -6.36 -2.74
N PHE A 50 9.55 -6.47 -4.01
CA PHE A 50 10.79 -5.91 -4.52
C PHE A 50 10.83 -4.38 -4.36
N LEU A 51 9.79 -3.67 -4.81
CA LEU A 51 9.73 -2.22 -4.67
C LEU A 51 9.65 -1.78 -3.21
N ALA A 52 8.89 -2.50 -2.37
CA ALA A 52 8.86 -2.22 -0.94
C ALA A 52 10.25 -2.35 -0.32
N LEU A 53 10.98 -3.43 -0.63
CA LEU A 53 12.34 -3.64 -0.16
C LEU A 53 13.28 -2.52 -0.62
N LYS A 54 13.31 -2.21 -1.92
CA LYS A 54 14.20 -1.18 -2.49
C LYS A 54 13.97 0.20 -1.89
N LYS A 55 12.71 0.57 -1.65
CA LYS A 55 12.35 1.82 -0.95
C LYS A 55 12.85 1.83 0.49
N GLY A 56 12.76 0.68 1.18
CA GLY A 56 13.27 0.51 2.54
C GLY A 56 14.79 0.61 2.60
N GLU A 57 15.50 -0.10 1.72
CA GLU A 57 16.97 -0.11 1.64
C GLU A 57 17.54 1.31 1.43
N ALA A 58 16.96 2.07 0.49
CA ALA A 58 17.39 3.44 0.21
C ALA A 58 17.25 4.41 1.41
N VAL A 59 16.36 4.10 2.35
CA VAL A 59 16.23 4.85 3.61
C VAL A 59 17.12 4.25 4.70
N ALA A 60 17.24 2.93 4.76
CA ALA A 60 18.05 2.22 5.74
C ALA A 60 19.54 2.61 5.71
N GLU A 61 20.09 2.88 4.53
CA GLU A 61 21.47 3.36 4.35
C GLU A 61 21.80 4.67 5.10
N LYS A 62 20.78 5.40 5.55
CA LYS A 62 20.92 6.68 6.26
C LYS A 62 20.97 6.53 7.79
N PHE A 63 20.87 5.31 8.34
CA PHE A 63 20.75 5.07 9.79
C PHE A 63 21.54 3.86 10.28
N ASP A 64 22.34 4.04 11.33
CA ASP A 64 23.10 2.95 11.96
C ASP A 64 22.28 2.10 12.96
N ASP A 65 21.23 2.67 13.57
CA ASP A 65 20.38 1.96 14.54
C ASP A 65 18.90 2.41 14.46
N ALA A 66 18.18 1.81 13.50
CA ALA A 66 16.76 2.04 13.27
C ALA A 66 16.02 0.79 12.80
N ILE A 67 14.68 0.83 12.91
CA ILE A 67 13.76 -0.06 12.20
C ILE A 67 13.10 0.74 11.08
N VAL A 68 13.32 0.35 9.83
CA VAL A 68 12.72 1.00 8.65
C VAL A 68 11.55 0.16 8.15
N LEU A 69 10.40 0.81 7.96
CA LEU A 69 9.16 0.26 7.44
C LEU A 69 8.88 0.87 6.07
N SER A 70 8.65 0.03 5.07
CA SER A 70 8.31 0.46 3.72
C SER A 70 7.22 -0.44 3.14
N GLY A 71 6.51 0.08 2.14
CA GLY A 71 5.46 -0.68 1.47
C GLY A 71 5.21 -0.19 0.06
N ASP A 72 4.68 -1.09 -0.75
CA ASP A 72 4.24 -0.83 -2.12
C ASP A 72 2.92 -1.56 -2.39
N THR A 73 2.04 -0.98 -3.20
CA THR A 73 0.68 -1.48 -3.37
C THR A 73 0.19 -1.28 -4.79
N PHE A 74 -0.35 -2.35 -5.38
CA PHE A 74 -0.92 -2.35 -6.71
C PHE A 74 -2.38 -2.78 -6.69
N ALA A 75 -3.17 -2.18 -7.58
CA ALA A 75 -4.43 -2.76 -8.04
C ALA A 75 -4.12 -3.73 -9.19
N VAL A 76 -4.68 -4.93 -9.12
CA VAL A 76 -4.52 -5.99 -10.11
C VAL A 76 -5.89 -6.46 -10.56
N PHE A 77 -6.11 -6.45 -11.87
CA PHE A 77 -7.37 -6.85 -12.48
C PHE A 77 -7.09 -7.80 -13.65
N GLU A 78 -7.71 -8.98 -13.62
CA GLU A 78 -7.50 -10.04 -14.63
C GLU A 78 -6.00 -10.34 -14.90
N GLY A 79 -5.19 -10.32 -13.82
CA GLY A 79 -3.75 -10.58 -13.87
C GLY A 79 -2.88 -9.41 -14.35
N LYS A 80 -3.45 -8.23 -14.60
CA LYS A 80 -2.73 -7.04 -15.06
C LYS A 80 -2.67 -5.95 -14.00
N PHE A 81 -1.56 -5.22 -13.96
CA PHE A 81 -1.42 -4.02 -13.15
C PHE A 81 -2.35 -2.92 -13.64
N ILE A 82 -3.06 -2.30 -12.71
CA ILE A 82 -3.86 -1.11 -12.97
C ILE A 82 -3.21 0.06 -12.23
N GLY A 83 -2.53 0.90 -13.00
CA GLY A 83 -1.85 2.09 -12.51
C GLY A 83 -2.81 3.22 -12.15
N LYS A 84 -2.23 4.42 -11.98
CA LYS A 84 -3.00 5.65 -11.90
C LYS A 84 -3.55 5.99 -13.29
N PRO A 85 -4.77 6.52 -13.40
CA PRO A 85 -5.29 6.96 -14.68
C PRO A 85 -4.48 8.16 -15.21
N ASN A 86 -4.31 8.24 -16.52
CA ASN A 86 -3.63 9.37 -17.18
C ASN A 86 -4.51 10.62 -17.20
N ASP A 87 -5.82 10.42 -17.34
CA ASP A 87 -6.83 11.47 -17.40
C ASP A 87 -8.19 10.96 -16.90
N SER A 88 -9.19 11.84 -16.90
CA SER A 88 -10.55 11.49 -16.48
C SER A 88 -11.17 10.36 -17.31
N GLU A 89 -10.91 10.29 -18.62
CA GLU A 89 -11.49 9.25 -19.47
C GLU A 89 -10.85 7.88 -19.20
N ASP A 90 -9.56 7.85 -18.89
CA ASP A 90 -8.85 6.66 -18.43
C ASP A 90 -9.39 6.15 -17.07
N ALA A 91 -9.69 7.08 -16.16
CA ALA A 91 -10.35 6.75 -14.89
C ALA A 91 -11.72 6.12 -15.11
N LYS A 92 -12.56 6.70 -15.99
CA LYS A 92 -13.88 6.14 -16.33
C LYS A 92 -13.76 4.75 -16.95
N LYS A 93 -12.81 4.54 -17.88
CA LYS A 93 -12.55 3.21 -18.46
C LYS A 93 -12.19 2.19 -17.39
N THR A 94 -11.31 2.56 -16.46
CA THR A 94 -10.93 1.70 -15.34
C THR A 94 -12.14 1.32 -14.48
N LEU A 95 -12.98 2.29 -14.12
CA LEU A 95 -14.17 2.05 -13.30
C LEU A 95 -15.22 1.19 -14.02
N ARG A 96 -15.43 1.40 -15.32
CA ARG A 96 -16.28 0.53 -16.16
C ARG A 96 -15.76 -0.91 -16.20
N MET A 97 -14.43 -1.09 -16.27
CA MET A 97 -13.83 -2.41 -16.21
C MET A 97 -14.06 -3.11 -14.87
N PHE A 98 -14.08 -2.36 -13.77
CA PHE A 98 -14.25 -2.90 -12.41
C PHE A 98 -15.70 -3.16 -12.04
N SER A 99 -16.65 -2.44 -12.66
CA SER A 99 -18.09 -2.59 -12.45
C SER A 99 -18.53 -4.06 -12.42
N GLY A 100 -19.17 -4.48 -11.33
CA GLY A 100 -19.67 -5.84 -11.09
C GLY A 100 -18.59 -6.92 -10.88
N LYS A 101 -17.30 -6.56 -10.82
CA LYS A 101 -16.17 -7.49 -10.80
C LYS A 101 -15.28 -7.35 -9.57
N GLU A 102 -14.39 -8.32 -9.43
CA GLU A 102 -13.38 -8.36 -8.37
C GLU A 102 -12.06 -7.75 -8.83
N VAL A 103 -11.46 -6.97 -7.93
CA VAL A 103 -10.15 -6.34 -8.09
C VAL A 103 -9.29 -6.77 -6.91
N VAL A 104 -8.06 -7.20 -7.19
CA VAL A 104 -7.11 -7.63 -6.17
C VAL A 104 -6.19 -6.48 -5.83
N ALA A 105 -6.08 -6.13 -4.56
CA ALA A 105 -5.06 -5.25 -4.04
C ALA A 105 -3.89 -6.09 -3.52
N VAL A 106 -2.72 -5.93 -4.13
CA VAL A 106 -1.48 -6.63 -3.74
C VAL A 106 -0.59 -5.63 -3.03
N SER A 107 -0.28 -5.88 -1.75
CA SER A 107 0.58 -5.00 -0.95
C SER A 107 1.83 -5.73 -0.47
N GLY A 108 2.99 -5.27 -0.93
CA GLY A 108 4.31 -5.67 -0.44
C GLY A 108 4.75 -4.78 0.73
N PHE A 109 5.56 -5.33 1.62
CA PHE A 109 6.18 -4.57 2.71
C PHE A 109 7.60 -5.06 3.00
N ALA A 110 8.41 -4.19 3.60
CA ALA A 110 9.67 -4.57 4.21
C ALA A 110 9.81 -3.94 5.60
N VAL A 111 10.41 -4.71 6.52
CA VAL A 111 10.84 -4.28 7.85
C VAL A 111 12.33 -4.57 7.95
N ILE A 112 13.13 -3.52 8.01
CA ILE A 112 14.59 -3.59 7.99
C ILE A 112 15.13 -3.13 9.33
N ASP A 113 15.91 -3.97 9.97
CA ASP A 113 16.71 -3.63 11.13
C ASP A 113 18.12 -3.22 10.69
N THR A 114 18.44 -1.94 10.77
CA THR A 114 19.73 -1.43 10.29
C THR A 114 20.90 -1.78 11.20
N LYS A 115 20.63 -2.11 12.47
CA LYS A 115 21.65 -2.50 13.45
C LYS A 115 22.09 -3.94 13.27
N SER A 116 21.13 -4.85 13.08
CA SER A 116 21.40 -6.28 12.94
C SER A 116 21.53 -6.73 11.48
N GLY A 117 21.06 -5.92 10.53
CA GLY A 117 20.93 -6.28 9.12
C GLY A 117 19.77 -7.24 8.83
N LYS A 118 18.93 -7.56 9.82
CA LYS A 118 17.77 -8.46 9.61
C LYS A 118 16.73 -7.76 8.73
N ILE A 119 16.23 -8.47 7.72
CA ILE A 119 15.19 -8.01 6.81
C ILE A 119 14.03 -9.02 6.85
N ILE A 120 12.82 -8.52 7.04
CA ILE A 120 11.58 -9.26 6.78
C ILE A 120 10.88 -8.58 5.62
N ASN A 121 10.72 -9.29 4.51
CA ASN A 121 10.09 -8.78 3.29
C ASN A 121 9.09 -9.81 2.77
N ASP A 122 7.84 -9.40 2.66
CA ASP A 122 6.73 -10.27 2.27
C ASP A 122 5.59 -9.41 1.67
N PHE A 123 4.53 -10.06 1.23
CA PHE A 123 3.34 -9.43 0.70
C PHE A 123 2.08 -10.00 1.33
N ASN A 124 0.96 -9.32 1.12
CA ASN A 124 -0.36 -9.87 1.36
C ASN A 124 -1.36 -9.26 0.38
N GLU A 125 -2.55 -9.85 0.31
CA GLU A 125 -3.56 -9.47 -0.68
C GLU A 125 -4.94 -9.35 -0.05
N GLY A 126 -5.73 -8.44 -0.59
CA GLY A 126 -7.17 -8.38 -0.36
C GLY A 126 -7.91 -8.22 -1.68
N VAL A 127 -9.17 -8.63 -1.70
CA VAL A 127 -10.05 -8.56 -2.87
C VAL A 127 -11.18 -7.59 -2.56
N VAL A 128 -11.48 -6.72 -3.52
CA VAL A 128 -12.63 -5.82 -3.50
C VAL A 128 -13.57 -6.23 -4.62
N LYS A 129 -14.81 -6.56 -4.27
CA LYS A 129 -15.87 -6.73 -5.25
C LYS A 129 -16.66 -5.45 -5.39
N PHE A 130 -16.77 -4.95 -6.61
CA PHE A 130 -17.57 -3.79 -6.94
C PHE A 130 -19.02 -4.19 -7.23
N LYS A 131 -19.94 -3.27 -6.92
CA LYS A 131 -21.32 -3.31 -7.43
C LYS A 131 -21.33 -3.04 -8.94
N ASP A 132 -22.45 -3.32 -9.58
CA ASP A 132 -22.72 -2.79 -10.92
C ASP A 132 -22.85 -1.27 -10.84
N LEU A 133 -21.95 -0.55 -11.51
CA LEU A 133 -21.90 0.90 -11.58
C LEU A 133 -22.58 1.39 -12.86
N SER A 134 -23.41 2.41 -12.73
CA SER A 134 -23.94 3.16 -13.86
C SER A 134 -22.90 4.15 -14.42
N ASP A 135 -23.05 4.53 -15.69
CA ASP A 135 -22.21 5.57 -16.29
C ASP A 135 -22.33 6.92 -15.55
N GLU A 136 -23.52 7.24 -15.02
CA GLU A 136 -23.77 8.44 -14.23
C GLU A 136 -22.96 8.45 -12.92
N GLU A 137 -22.98 7.34 -12.17
CA GLU A 137 -22.16 7.21 -10.95
C GLU A 137 -20.66 7.32 -11.25
N ILE A 138 -20.21 6.73 -12.36
CA ILE A 138 -18.82 6.80 -12.80
C ILE A 138 -18.44 8.24 -13.15
N ASP A 139 -19.27 8.93 -13.92
CA ASP A 139 -19.03 10.32 -14.32
C ASP A 139 -19.00 11.26 -13.10
N ASP A 140 -19.96 11.13 -12.19
CA ASP A 140 -20.05 11.91 -10.96
C ASP A 140 -18.85 11.68 -10.06
N TYR A 141 -18.44 10.43 -9.88
CA TYR A 141 -17.28 10.10 -9.06
C TYR A 141 -15.98 10.64 -9.68
N VAL A 142 -15.80 10.51 -10.99
CA VAL A 142 -14.64 11.08 -11.68
C VAL A 142 -14.60 12.59 -11.59
N ALA A 143 -15.76 13.27 -11.65
CA ALA A 143 -15.87 14.71 -11.46
C ALA A 143 -15.42 15.18 -10.07
N THR A 144 -15.39 14.31 -9.06
CA THR A 144 -14.84 14.64 -7.74
C THR A 144 -13.33 14.83 -7.72
N GLY A 145 -12.61 14.35 -8.74
CA GLY A 145 -11.15 14.33 -8.81
C GLY A 145 -10.46 13.29 -7.92
N GLU A 146 -11.20 12.58 -7.05
CA GLU A 146 -10.67 11.51 -6.21
C GLU A 146 -9.92 10.40 -7.00
N PRO A 147 -10.45 9.87 -8.13
CA PRO A 147 -9.79 8.76 -8.82
C PRO A 147 -8.45 9.12 -9.48
N LEU A 148 -8.25 10.40 -9.83
CA LEU A 148 -7.19 10.83 -10.76
C LEU A 148 -5.77 10.59 -10.25
N ASN A 149 -5.60 10.39 -8.95
CA ASN A 149 -4.29 10.19 -8.32
C ASN A 149 -4.15 8.83 -7.61
N LEU A 150 -5.09 7.91 -7.84
CA LEU A 150 -5.16 6.61 -7.17
C LEU A 150 -4.92 5.48 -8.17
N ALA A 151 -4.06 4.52 -7.82
CA ALA A 151 -3.93 3.29 -8.59
C ALA A 151 -5.26 2.54 -8.58
N GLY A 152 -5.70 2.03 -9.73
CA GLY A 152 -7.03 1.45 -9.87
C GLY A 152 -8.18 2.46 -9.87
N SER A 153 -7.91 3.77 -9.83
CA SER A 153 -8.94 4.82 -9.81
C SER A 153 -9.90 4.74 -8.61
N PHE A 154 -9.55 4.06 -7.51
CA PHE A 154 -10.42 4.02 -6.33
C PHE A 154 -9.64 3.97 -5.01
N GLY A 155 -10.30 4.40 -3.93
CA GLY A 155 -9.80 4.23 -2.57
C GLY A 155 -10.91 3.70 -1.65
N ILE A 156 -10.74 2.50 -1.12
CA ILE A 156 -11.77 1.85 -0.28
C ILE A 156 -12.13 2.64 0.99
N MET A 157 -11.21 3.48 1.49
CA MET A 157 -11.43 4.35 2.65
C MET A 157 -11.95 5.75 2.29
N LYS A 158 -12.32 5.98 1.03
CA LYS A 158 -12.75 7.28 0.50
C LYS A 158 -14.16 7.20 -0.11
N ARG A 159 -14.54 8.12 -1.02
CA ARG A 159 -15.87 8.17 -1.62
C ARG A 159 -16.21 6.88 -2.37
N ALA A 160 -15.22 6.25 -3.00
CA ALA A 160 -15.40 4.97 -3.69
C ALA A 160 -15.87 3.81 -2.78
N SER A 161 -15.86 3.96 -1.46
CA SER A 161 -16.43 2.99 -0.52
C SER A 161 -17.90 2.62 -0.83
N ILE A 162 -18.68 3.55 -1.40
CA ILE A 162 -20.09 3.31 -1.76
C ILE A 162 -20.25 2.29 -2.89
N PHE A 163 -19.21 2.12 -3.72
CA PHE A 163 -19.17 1.20 -4.86
C PHE A 163 -18.76 -0.23 -4.47
N VAL A 164 -18.30 -0.44 -3.24
CA VAL A 164 -17.88 -1.76 -2.76
C VAL A 164 -19.11 -2.58 -2.38
N GLU A 165 -19.29 -3.73 -3.01
CA GLU A 165 -20.28 -4.75 -2.65
C GLU A 165 -19.77 -5.57 -1.46
N SER A 166 -18.53 -6.04 -1.53
CA SER A 166 -17.88 -6.81 -0.47
C SER A 166 -16.36 -6.74 -0.58
N SER A 167 -15.67 -7.15 0.48
CA SER A 167 -14.24 -7.36 0.47
C SER A 167 -13.88 -8.67 1.17
N SER A 168 -12.77 -9.28 0.73
CA SER A 168 -12.24 -10.51 1.33
C SER A 168 -10.71 -10.51 1.35
N GLY A 169 -10.10 -11.46 2.06
CA GLY A 169 -8.66 -11.45 2.30
C GLY A 169 -8.24 -10.39 3.32
N ASP A 170 -7.05 -9.82 3.17
CA ASP A 170 -6.53 -8.81 4.09
C ASP A 170 -7.01 -7.41 3.72
N PHE A 171 -8.00 -6.92 4.47
CA PHE A 171 -8.54 -5.58 4.32
C PHE A 171 -7.45 -4.49 4.38
N TYR A 172 -6.44 -4.64 5.24
CA TYR A 172 -5.41 -3.62 5.37
C TYR A 172 -4.44 -3.61 4.18
N SER A 173 -4.30 -4.73 3.46
CA SER A 173 -3.63 -4.76 2.16
C SER A 173 -4.40 -3.99 1.09
N ILE A 174 -5.74 -3.95 1.17
CA ILE A 174 -6.59 -3.11 0.30
C ILE A 174 -6.36 -1.63 0.61
N VAL A 175 -6.23 -1.29 1.90
CA VAL A 175 -5.89 0.07 2.33
C VAL A 175 -4.46 0.48 1.93
N GLY A 176 -3.56 -0.51 1.77
CA GLY A 176 -2.22 -0.33 1.23
C GLY A 176 -1.08 -0.64 2.20
N PHE A 177 -1.36 -1.32 3.32
CA PHE A 177 -0.34 -1.79 4.25
C PHE A 177 -0.81 -3.03 5.02
N PRO A 178 -0.17 -4.19 4.87
CA PRO A 178 -0.56 -5.43 5.54
C PRO A 178 -0.21 -5.41 7.04
N ILE A 179 -0.93 -4.59 7.80
CA ILE A 179 -0.55 -4.16 9.16
C ILE A 179 -0.42 -5.33 10.13
N GLY A 180 -1.20 -6.40 9.94
CA GLY A 180 -1.09 -7.63 10.72
C GLY A 180 0.25 -8.33 10.55
N LYS A 181 0.73 -8.49 9.31
CA LYS A 181 2.05 -9.07 9.03
C LYS A 181 3.18 -8.15 9.48
N ILE A 182 3.02 -6.83 9.31
CA ILE A 182 4.00 -5.84 9.76
C ILE A 182 4.15 -5.85 11.28
N TYR A 183 3.05 -5.98 12.03
CA TYR A 183 3.11 -6.13 13.49
C TYR A 183 3.91 -7.38 13.90
N LEU A 184 3.69 -8.53 13.23
CA LEU A 184 4.47 -9.74 13.50
C LEU A 184 5.95 -9.52 13.23
N ALA A 185 6.30 -8.86 12.11
CA ALA A 185 7.67 -8.51 11.79
C ALA A 185 8.29 -7.56 12.82
N LEU A 186 7.57 -6.51 13.25
CA LEU A 186 8.00 -5.60 14.31
C LEU A 186 8.27 -6.35 15.63
N LYS A 187 7.37 -7.26 16.00
CA LYS A 187 7.50 -8.08 17.21
C LYS A 187 8.76 -8.95 17.17
N GLU A 188 9.06 -9.55 16.01
CA GLU A 188 10.31 -10.28 15.81
C GLU A 188 11.56 -9.41 15.90
N MET A 189 11.45 -8.11 15.62
CA MET A 189 12.53 -7.12 15.76
C MET A 189 12.63 -6.54 17.19
N GLY A 190 11.84 -7.08 18.13
CA GLY A 190 11.79 -6.63 19.52
C GLY A 190 10.94 -5.39 19.75
N VAL A 191 10.14 -4.95 18.77
CA VAL A 191 9.22 -3.82 18.89
C VAL A 191 7.83 -4.35 19.22
N ASN A 192 7.33 -4.05 20.41
CA ASN A 192 5.98 -4.44 20.83
C ASN A 192 5.09 -3.20 20.95
N VAL A 193 4.21 -2.99 19.97
CA VAL A 193 3.29 -1.84 19.92
C VAL A 193 2.15 -1.91 20.93
N LEU A 194 1.98 -3.05 21.62
CA LEU A 194 0.97 -3.23 22.67
C LEU A 194 1.51 -2.99 24.08
N ARG A 195 2.80 -2.65 24.23
CA ARG A 195 3.45 -2.30 25.49
C ARG A 195 3.92 -0.85 25.40
N ASP A 196 3.75 -0.10 26.49
CA ASP A 196 4.23 1.29 26.61
C ASP A 196 5.76 1.39 26.53
#